data_AF-Q2TUP2-F1
#
_entry.id   AF-Q2TUP2-F1
#
_cell.length_a   1.000
_cell.length_b   1.000
_cell.length_c   1.000
_cell.angle_alpha   90.00
_cell.angle_beta   90.00
_cell.angle_gamma   90.00
#
_symmetry.space_group_name_H-M   'P 1'
#
loop_
_entity.id
_entity.type
_entity.pdbx_description
1 polymer ?
#
loop_
_entity_poly.entity_id
_entity_poly.type
_entity_poly.pdbx_seq_one_letter_code
_entity_poly.pdbx_strand_id
1 'polypeptide(L)'
;MNVHFPQDEISRAEAYNIVNANEQYIVPTSGDPIRGLIQDHVASATLLTKRDTFLTKDDYQHLVYSACVSTTAPVFQRGKSCPKIGIVKDDHTFLSLPPAIWKPQPLWTGKQVITALLNYVTRGSPPFTMKKAGRVPGDYWGKSSGELKVIIQNNELICGVLDKAQFGKYGLVHIVQELYGADAAGHLLSVFSRLFTGYLQMHGFTCGVADLLLVPQAEDYREKKLGKAEMLGDTVHSQFIGVDGDCIDLEQMEGDIEKHLRGKGEVASNRLDRLMSSALNRVTSEVNNVLFPKGLLKPFPSNCLSLMTVTGAKGGLVNFTQISSLLGQQELEGKRVPRMVSGKTLPCFPPWDSRARAGGFISDRFLTGLRPQEYYFHCMAGRDGLVDTAIKTSRSGYLQRCLIKNLECLKVHYDYTVRDSDGSVIQFTYGEDGLDVMKTSCLTEFKVLAANQKLVSRRLGGGNFTELNCQYSDKKSSDSYIKSLPEAFENKLQTFINGLSKKKKRSLKLRKQNKFLNLMRLKYISSLAQPGEPVGVIAGQSIGEPS
;
A
#
# COMPACT_ATOMS: atom_id res chain seq x y z
N MET A 1 -9.06 19.64 -14.46
CA MET A 1 -9.59 18.43 -15.11
C MET A 1 -10.52 18.89 -16.22
N ASN A 2 -10.41 18.31 -17.41
CA ASN A 2 -11.35 18.59 -18.49
C ASN A 2 -12.55 17.66 -18.34
N VAL A 3 -13.74 18.17 -18.67
CA VAL A 3 -14.97 17.36 -18.70
C VAL A 3 -15.38 17.20 -20.15
N HIS A 4 -15.33 15.97 -20.64
CA HIS A 4 -15.78 15.62 -21.99
C HIS A 4 -17.15 14.95 -21.89
N PHE A 5 -18.10 15.38 -22.72
CA PHE A 5 -19.48 14.89 -22.70
C PHE A 5 -19.81 14.14 -24.00
N PRO A 6 -19.85 12.79 -23.99
CA PRO A 6 -20.20 11.99 -25.16
C PRO A 6 -21.58 12.34 -25.72
N GLN A 7 -21.70 12.43 -27.05
CA GLN A 7 -22.95 12.85 -27.73
C GLN A 7 -23.78 11.69 -28.29
N ASP A 8 -23.20 10.50 -28.42
CA ASP A 8 -23.79 9.32 -29.02
C ASP A 8 -23.88 8.15 -28.03
N GLU A 9 -24.81 7.22 -28.28
CA GLU A 9 -25.03 6.08 -27.39
C GLU A 9 -23.87 5.08 -27.37
N ILE A 10 -23.09 4.98 -28.45
CA ILE A 10 -21.94 4.07 -28.53
C ILE A 10 -20.85 4.57 -27.58
N SER A 11 -20.46 5.84 -27.70
CA SER A 11 -19.49 6.45 -26.78
C SER A 11 -19.99 6.45 -25.33
N ARG A 12 -21.31 6.62 -25.10
CA ARG A 12 -21.90 6.46 -23.76
C ARG A 12 -21.70 5.04 -23.23
N ALA A 13 -21.96 4.02 -24.04
CA ALA A 13 -21.78 2.62 -23.64
C ALA A 13 -20.31 2.30 -23.33
N GLU A 14 -19.36 2.81 -24.11
CA GLU A 14 -17.92 2.68 -23.83
C GLU A 14 -17.52 3.39 -22.53
N ALA A 15 -18.03 4.60 -22.29
CA ALA A 15 -17.75 5.34 -21.08
C ALA A 15 -18.31 4.64 -19.82
N TYR A 16 -19.51 4.05 -19.89
CA TYR A 16 -20.13 3.37 -18.74
C TYR A 16 -19.52 1.99 -18.44
N ASN A 17 -19.05 1.26 -19.46
CA ASN A 17 -18.64 -0.14 -19.29
C ASN A 17 -17.13 -0.37 -19.40
N ILE A 18 -16.38 0.47 -20.11
CA ILE A 18 -14.94 0.28 -20.35
C ILE A 18 -14.13 1.31 -19.56
N VAL A 19 -14.42 2.61 -19.76
CA VAL A 19 -13.64 3.72 -19.18
C VAL A 19 -14.12 4.07 -17.76
N ASN A 20 -15.16 3.40 -17.27
CA ASN A 20 -15.70 3.62 -15.93
C ASN A 20 -14.63 3.42 -14.85
N ALA A 21 -14.55 4.38 -13.92
CA ALA A 21 -13.62 4.36 -12.80
C ALA A 21 -13.70 3.08 -11.95
N ASN A 22 -14.85 2.40 -11.88
CA ASN A 22 -14.97 1.12 -11.17
C ASN A 22 -14.15 0.03 -11.84
N GLU A 23 -14.19 -0.08 -13.16
CA GLU A 23 -13.39 -1.05 -13.91
C GLU A 23 -11.90 -0.69 -13.88
N GLN A 24 -11.56 0.59 -13.78
CA GLN A 24 -10.19 1.11 -13.60
C GLN A 24 -9.71 1.05 -12.13
N TYR A 25 -10.00 -0.04 -11.42
CA TYR A 25 -9.58 -0.23 -10.02
C TYR A 25 -8.11 -0.67 -9.91
N ILE A 26 -7.63 -1.45 -10.88
CA ILE A 26 -6.29 -2.04 -10.94
C ILE A 26 -5.46 -1.30 -11.98
N VAL A 27 -4.15 -1.15 -11.77
CA VAL A 27 -3.22 -0.58 -12.75
C VAL A 27 -2.66 -1.70 -13.66
N PRO A 28 -2.56 -1.49 -14.98
CA PRO A 28 -2.10 -2.55 -15.89
C PRO A 28 -0.58 -2.78 -15.81
N THR A 29 0.16 -1.87 -15.16
CA THR A 29 1.61 -1.95 -14.99
C THR A 29 2.04 -3.08 -14.06
N SER A 30 1.33 -3.27 -12.94
CA SER A 30 1.72 -4.24 -11.89
C SER A 30 0.58 -5.10 -11.36
N GLY A 31 -0.66 -4.86 -11.81
CA GLY A 31 -1.85 -5.51 -11.26
C GLY A 31 -2.17 -5.05 -9.83
N ASP A 32 -1.68 -3.88 -9.42
CA ASP A 32 -1.94 -3.31 -8.10
C ASP A 32 -3.18 -2.41 -8.09
N PRO A 33 -3.94 -2.36 -6.98
CA PRO A 33 -5.07 -1.45 -6.88
C PRO A 33 -4.60 0.00 -6.75
N ILE A 34 -5.17 0.89 -7.57
CA ILE A 34 -4.89 2.33 -7.55
C ILE A 34 -5.93 3.13 -6.76
N ARG A 35 -7.18 2.64 -6.71
CA ARG A 35 -8.26 3.29 -5.97
C ARG A 35 -8.29 2.79 -4.52
N GLY A 36 -8.29 3.70 -3.57
CA GLY A 36 -8.36 3.39 -2.14
C GLY A 36 -8.68 4.63 -1.32
N LEU A 37 -8.96 4.42 -0.03
CA LEU A 37 -9.17 5.52 0.91
C LEU A 37 -7.83 6.04 1.42
N ILE A 38 -7.75 7.34 1.69
CA ILE A 38 -6.50 8.04 2.02
C ILE A 38 -6.65 8.84 3.31
N GLN A 39 -5.51 9.19 3.93
CA GLN A 39 -5.41 10.17 5.02
C GLN A 39 -6.42 9.91 6.15
N ASP A 40 -7.34 10.84 6.38
CA ASP A 40 -8.31 10.85 7.47
C ASP A 40 -9.15 9.58 7.52
N HIS A 41 -9.52 9.03 6.36
CA HIS A 41 -10.28 7.78 6.30
C HIS A 41 -9.49 6.60 6.87
N VAL A 42 -8.18 6.56 6.68
CA VAL A 42 -7.31 5.50 7.22
C VAL A 42 -7.17 5.65 8.73
N ALA A 43 -7.00 6.88 9.22
CA ALA A 43 -6.93 7.17 10.65
C ALA A 43 -8.27 6.83 11.35
N SER A 44 -9.39 7.25 10.75
CA SER A 44 -10.74 6.95 11.19
C SER A 44 -11.04 5.46 11.19
N ALA A 45 -10.66 4.73 10.13
CA ALA A 45 -10.80 3.28 10.07
C ALA A 45 -10.06 2.59 11.22
N THR A 46 -8.85 3.06 11.54
CA THR A 46 -8.05 2.54 12.64
C THR A 46 -8.72 2.83 14.00
N LEU A 47 -9.17 4.06 14.20
CA LEU A 47 -9.83 4.49 15.45
C LEU A 47 -11.20 3.85 15.65
N LEU A 48 -11.96 3.59 14.59
CA LEU A 48 -13.23 2.90 14.67
C LEU A 48 -13.02 1.41 14.97
N THR A 49 -12.04 0.77 14.33
CA THR A 49 -11.87 -0.68 14.40
C THR A 49 -10.92 -1.17 15.50
N LYS A 50 -10.29 -0.28 16.28
CA LYS A 50 -9.55 -0.68 17.49
C LYS A 50 -10.47 -1.37 18.51
N ARG A 51 -9.91 -2.20 19.38
CA ARG A 51 -10.65 -3.00 20.36
C ARG A 51 -11.44 -2.16 21.37
N ASP A 52 -10.90 -1.00 21.74
CA ASP A 52 -11.46 -0.15 22.80
C ASP A 52 -12.63 0.73 22.34
N THR A 53 -13.05 0.62 21.07
CA THR A 53 -14.15 1.41 20.53
C THR A 53 -15.48 0.70 20.76
N PHE A 54 -16.23 1.22 21.72
CA PHE A 54 -17.60 0.83 22.01
C PHE A 54 -18.57 1.95 21.62
N LEU A 55 -19.71 1.56 21.06
CA LEU A 55 -20.74 2.44 20.54
C LEU A 55 -22.06 2.13 21.24
N THR A 56 -22.82 3.17 21.56
CA THR A 56 -24.20 3.00 22.00
C THR A 56 -25.08 2.55 20.84
N LYS A 57 -26.31 2.14 21.14
CA LYS A 57 -27.28 1.76 20.10
C LYS A 57 -27.50 2.89 19.10
N ASP A 58 -27.61 4.12 19.59
CA ASP A 58 -27.93 5.29 18.77
C ASP A 58 -26.74 5.65 17.87
N ASP A 59 -25.52 5.63 18.40
CA ASP A 59 -24.29 5.86 17.62
C ASP A 59 -24.14 4.79 16.53
N TYR A 60 -24.33 3.52 16.87
CA TYR A 60 -24.26 2.41 15.92
C TYR A 60 -25.28 2.59 14.79
N GLN A 61 -26.54 2.86 15.13
CA GLN A 61 -27.60 3.05 14.14
C GLN A 61 -27.34 4.29 13.26
N HIS A 62 -26.87 5.38 13.86
CA HIS A 62 -26.54 6.61 13.14
C HIS A 62 -25.39 6.39 12.14
N LEU A 63 -24.29 5.77 12.57
CA LEU A 63 -23.13 5.49 11.72
C LEU A 63 -23.46 4.54 10.57
N VAL A 64 -24.23 3.49 10.84
CA VAL A 64 -24.61 2.56 9.77
C VAL A 64 -25.59 3.23 8.80
N TYR A 65 -26.60 3.95 9.31
CA TYR A 65 -27.57 4.64 8.47
C TYR A 65 -26.89 5.68 7.58
N SER A 66 -26.06 6.58 8.15
CA SER A 66 -25.31 7.59 7.40
C SER A 66 -24.39 7.00 6.32
N ALA A 67 -23.80 5.83 6.57
CA ALA A 67 -22.96 5.14 5.60
C ALA A 67 -23.76 4.46 4.48
N CYS A 68 -24.88 3.82 4.82
CA CYS A 68 -25.70 3.01 3.92
C CYS A 68 -26.75 3.79 3.13
N VAL A 69 -27.20 4.96 3.60
CA VAL A 69 -28.17 5.80 2.90
C VAL A 69 -27.55 6.21 1.57
N SER A 70 -27.99 5.52 0.53
CA SER A 70 -27.68 5.85 -0.83
C SER A 70 -28.42 7.14 -1.15
N THR A 71 -27.68 8.20 -1.48
CA THR A 71 -28.21 9.41 -2.12
C THR A 71 -28.70 9.16 -3.54
N THR A 72 -28.83 7.89 -3.96
CA THR A 72 -29.86 7.57 -4.95
C THR A 72 -31.15 8.07 -4.34
N ALA A 73 -31.59 9.25 -4.79
CA ALA A 73 -32.96 9.69 -4.63
C ALA A 73 -33.80 8.43 -4.80
N PRO A 74 -34.70 8.09 -3.84
CA PRO A 74 -35.58 6.96 -4.04
C PRO A 74 -36.12 7.16 -5.44
N VAL A 75 -35.84 6.23 -6.35
CA VAL A 75 -36.35 6.33 -7.71
C VAL A 75 -37.83 6.52 -7.47
N PHE A 76 -38.33 7.74 -7.69
CA PHE A 76 -39.72 8.06 -7.51
C PHE A 76 -40.37 7.30 -8.64
N GLN A 77 -40.61 6.00 -8.42
CA GLN A 77 -41.66 5.31 -9.11
C GLN A 77 -42.89 6.09 -8.67
N ARG A 78 -43.36 6.99 -9.54
CA ARG A 78 -44.69 7.57 -9.44
C ARG A 78 -45.65 6.39 -9.34
N GLY A 79 -45.98 6.02 -8.11
CA GLY A 79 -47.09 5.14 -7.85
C GLY A 79 -48.30 5.82 -8.47
N LYS A 80 -49.03 5.09 -9.31
CA LYS A 80 -50.20 5.59 -10.04
C LYS A 80 -51.36 6.06 -9.15
N SER A 81 -51.20 6.21 -7.83
CA SER A 81 -52.31 6.55 -6.94
C SER A 81 -52.05 7.47 -5.75
N CYS A 82 -50.83 7.91 -5.40
CA CYS A 82 -50.65 8.89 -4.30
C CYS A 82 -49.28 9.62 -4.34
N PRO A 83 -49.22 10.96 -4.32
CA PRO A 83 -47.98 11.72 -4.47
C PRO A 83 -47.12 11.90 -3.18
N LYS A 84 -47.49 11.29 -2.04
CA LYS A 84 -46.84 11.56 -0.74
C LYS A 84 -46.29 10.33 0.01
N ILE A 85 -46.41 9.12 -0.52
CA ILE A 85 -45.89 7.91 0.14
C ILE A 85 -44.96 7.19 -0.84
N GLY A 86 -43.66 7.29 -0.59
CA GLY A 86 -42.66 6.49 -1.29
C GLY A 86 -42.61 5.10 -0.68
N ILE A 87 -42.89 4.06 -1.48
CA ILE A 87 -42.72 2.67 -1.06
C ILE A 87 -41.23 2.34 -1.18
N VAL A 88 -40.53 2.27 -0.05
CA VAL A 88 -39.19 1.69 0.01
C VAL A 88 -39.36 0.18 -0.12
N LYS A 89 -38.83 -0.43 -1.18
CA LYS A 89 -38.82 -1.90 -1.31
C LYS A 89 -38.12 -2.51 -0.08
N ASP A 90 -38.62 -3.64 0.42
CA ASP A 90 -38.02 -4.43 1.53
C ASP A 90 -36.53 -4.79 1.28
N ASP A 91 -36.05 -4.64 0.05
CA ASP A 91 -34.64 -4.74 -0.34
C ASP A 91 -33.71 -3.68 0.29
N HIS A 92 -34.25 -2.67 0.97
CA HIS A 92 -33.47 -1.65 1.68
C HIS A 92 -33.53 -1.75 3.21
N THR A 93 -34.20 -2.77 3.78
CA THR A 93 -34.21 -2.95 5.25
C THR A 93 -32.83 -3.36 5.74
N PHE A 94 -32.22 -2.51 6.57
CA PHE A 94 -30.95 -2.80 7.21
C PHE A 94 -31.13 -3.82 8.34
N LEU A 95 -30.31 -4.87 8.35
CA LEU A 95 -30.30 -5.90 9.40
C LEU A 95 -29.31 -5.47 10.49
N SER A 96 -29.82 -4.95 11.60
CA SER A 96 -28.99 -4.63 12.76
C SER A 96 -28.41 -5.90 13.39
N LEU A 97 -27.12 -5.89 13.69
CA LEU A 97 -26.48 -6.97 14.44
C LEU A 97 -26.84 -6.87 15.93
N PRO A 98 -26.87 -8.00 16.67
CA PRO A 98 -27.00 -7.97 18.13
C PRO A 98 -25.78 -7.28 18.78
N PRO A 99 -25.96 -6.67 19.96
CA PRO A 99 -24.84 -6.04 20.68
C PRO A 99 -23.79 -7.07 21.09
N ALA A 100 -22.53 -6.67 21.11
CA ALA A 100 -21.43 -7.51 21.59
C ALA A 100 -21.47 -7.67 23.12
N ILE A 101 -21.88 -6.62 23.83
CA ILE A 101 -22.01 -6.60 25.29
C ILE A 101 -23.48 -6.35 25.61
N TRP A 102 -24.10 -7.22 26.42
CA TRP A 102 -25.51 -7.11 26.80
C TRP A 102 -25.74 -6.41 28.14
N LYS A 103 -24.83 -6.62 29.10
CA LYS A 103 -24.88 -6.02 30.44
C LYS A 103 -23.52 -5.39 30.75
N PRO A 104 -23.46 -4.25 31.48
CA PRO A 104 -24.56 -3.53 32.11
C PRO A 104 -25.45 -2.72 31.15
N GLN A 105 -24.92 -2.34 29.97
CA GLN A 105 -25.66 -1.65 28.91
C GLN A 105 -25.38 -2.34 27.56
N PRO A 106 -26.35 -2.39 26.63
CA PRO A 106 -26.11 -2.89 25.28
C PRO A 106 -25.10 -2.02 24.53
N LEU A 107 -23.94 -2.58 24.19
CA LEU A 107 -22.88 -1.89 23.45
C LEU A 107 -22.46 -2.70 22.21
N TRP A 108 -22.19 -1.96 21.13
CA TRP A 108 -21.66 -2.48 19.88
C TRP A 108 -20.19 -2.10 19.75
N THR A 109 -19.44 -2.91 19.01
CA THR A 109 -18.04 -2.60 18.66
C THR A 109 -17.96 -1.93 17.30
N GLY A 110 -16.93 -1.12 17.05
CA GLY A 110 -16.74 -0.58 15.70
C GLY A 110 -16.49 -1.64 14.63
N LYS A 111 -15.97 -2.82 15.00
CA LYS A 111 -15.84 -3.98 14.09
C LYS A 111 -17.21 -4.53 13.66
N GLN A 112 -18.24 -4.46 14.51
CA GLN A 112 -19.61 -4.82 14.15
C GLN A 112 -20.23 -3.84 13.15
N VAL A 113 -19.87 -2.56 13.20
CA VAL A 113 -20.29 -1.58 12.17
C VAL A 113 -19.79 -2.03 10.80
N ILE A 114 -18.50 -2.35 10.68
CA ILE A 114 -17.92 -2.86 9.43
C ILE A 114 -18.62 -4.15 8.97
N THR A 115 -18.87 -5.09 9.88
CA THR A 115 -19.57 -6.34 9.57
C THR A 115 -20.96 -6.09 8.98
N ALA A 116 -21.71 -5.16 9.57
CA ALA A 116 -23.05 -4.84 9.09
C ALA A 116 -23.02 -4.18 7.70
N LEU A 117 -22.02 -3.35 7.43
CA LEU A 117 -21.79 -2.75 6.11
C LEU A 117 -21.39 -3.79 5.07
N LEU A 118 -20.53 -4.75 5.42
CA LEU A 118 -20.18 -5.85 4.51
C LEU A 118 -21.42 -6.69 4.16
N ASN A 119 -22.29 -6.97 5.13
CA ASN A 119 -23.54 -7.67 4.89
C ASN A 119 -24.49 -6.88 3.99
N TYR A 120 -24.53 -5.55 4.12
CA TYR A 120 -25.30 -4.67 3.25
C TYR A 120 -24.77 -4.67 1.81
N VAL A 121 -23.46 -4.45 1.63
CA VAL A 121 -22.83 -4.37 0.30
C VAL A 121 -22.87 -5.71 -0.44
N THR A 122 -22.75 -6.83 0.28
CA THR A 122 -22.73 -8.18 -0.32
C THR A 122 -24.10 -8.88 -0.31
N ARG A 123 -25.19 -8.13 -0.06
CA ARG A 123 -26.56 -8.66 -0.01
C ARG A 123 -26.89 -9.44 -1.28
N GLY A 124 -27.56 -10.58 -1.13
CA GLY A 124 -27.92 -11.46 -2.24
C GLY A 124 -26.79 -12.40 -2.71
N SER A 125 -25.58 -12.27 -2.16
CA SER A 125 -24.45 -13.15 -2.42
C SER A 125 -23.98 -13.89 -1.15
N PRO A 126 -23.33 -15.06 -1.27
CA PRO A 126 -22.74 -15.73 -0.11
C PRO A 126 -21.71 -14.84 0.59
N PRO A 127 -21.51 -15.00 1.91
CA PRO A 127 -20.50 -14.23 2.62
C PRO A 127 -19.09 -14.73 2.30
N PHE A 128 -18.09 -13.86 2.43
CA PHE A 128 -16.69 -14.18 2.14
C PHE A 128 -15.83 -14.31 3.41
N THR A 129 -14.67 -14.93 3.25
CA THR A 129 -13.66 -15.12 4.30
C THR A 129 -12.28 -14.70 3.77
N MET A 130 -11.56 -13.88 4.54
CA MET A 130 -10.20 -13.49 4.20
C MET A 130 -9.32 -13.34 5.44
N LYS A 131 -8.00 -13.43 5.24
CA LYS A 131 -6.99 -13.21 6.28
C LYS A 131 -5.84 -12.41 5.68
N LYS A 132 -5.54 -11.25 6.25
CA LYS A 132 -4.40 -10.42 5.87
C LYS A 132 -3.77 -9.74 7.07
N ALA A 133 -2.45 -9.59 7.06
CA ALA A 133 -1.76 -8.78 8.05
C ALA A 133 -1.95 -7.28 7.75
N GLY A 134 -2.16 -6.49 8.80
CA GLY A 134 -2.07 -5.04 8.75
C GLY A 134 -0.61 -4.57 8.69
N ARG A 135 -0.46 -3.25 8.59
CA ARG A 135 0.79 -2.49 8.62
C ARG A 135 1.27 -2.22 10.05
N VAL A 136 0.35 -2.02 11.00
CA VAL A 136 0.72 -1.69 12.40
C VAL A 136 1.31 -2.91 13.10
N PRO A 137 2.59 -2.87 13.54
CA PRO A 137 3.21 -4.01 14.22
C PRO A 137 2.49 -4.38 15.52
N GLY A 138 2.51 -5.66 15.88
CA GLY A 138 1.84 -6.16 17.09
C GLY A 138 2.30 -5.48 18.39
N ASP A 139 3.56 -5.04 18.43
CA ASP A 139 4.16 -4.39 19.60
C ASP A 139 3.49 -3.07 19.99
N TYR A 140 2.91 -2.36 19.01
CA TYR A 140 2.20 -1.10 19.24
C TYR A 140 0.87 -1.31 20.00
N TRP A 141 0.25 -2.48 19.83
CA TRP A 141 -1.01 -2.83 20.48
C TRP A 141 -0.82 -3.57 21.82
N GLY A 142 0.43 -3.85 22.20
CA GLY A 142 0.77 -4.64 23.39
C GLY A 142 0.83 -6.15 23.15
N LYS A 143 1.38 -6.86 24.14
CA LYS A 143 1.60 -8.32 24.09
C LYS A 143 0.25 -9.03 23.83
N SER A 144 0.24 -9.97 22.87
CA SER A 144 -0.90 -10.83 22.53
C SER A 144 -2.19 -10.13 22.06
N SER A 145 -2.11 -8.90 21.55
CA SER A 145 -3.28 -8.15 21.06
C SER A 145 -4.05 -8.85 19.92
N GLY A 146 -3.34 -9.56 19.03
CA GLY A 146 -3.94 -10.18 17.84
C GLY A 146 -4.33 -9.20 16.72
N GLU A 147 -4.34 -7.89 17.01
CA GLU A 147 -4.82 -6.81 16.12
C GLU A 147 -3.99 -6.62 14.84
N LEU A 148 -2.80 -7.22 14.77
CA LEU A 148 -1.99 -7.23 13.54
C LEU A 148 -2.67 -8.02 12.41
N LYS A 149 -3.44 -9.07 12.72
CA LYS A 149 -4.03 -9.95 11.70
C LYS A 149 -5.51 -9.63 11.52
N VAL A 150 -5.83 -9.02 10.38
CA VAL A 150 -7.21 -8.80 9.95
C VAL A 150 -7.81 -10.12 9.48
N ILE A 151 -8.86 -10.57 10.19
CA ILE A 151 -9.57 -11.81 9.93
C ILE A 151 -11.04 -11.47 9.74
N ILE A 152 -11.53 -11.68 8.52
CA ILE A 152 -12.95 -11.62 8.20
C ILE A 152 -13.40 -13.05 7.92
N GLN A 153 -14.43 -13.51 8.61
CA GLN A 153 -14.98 -14.83 8.44
C GLN A 153 -16.49 -14.73 8.26
N ASN A 154 -16.99 -15.22 7.14
CA ASN A 154 -18.40 -15.10 6.76
C ASN A 154 -18.91 -13.64 6.90
N ASN A 155 -18.20 -12.67 6.31
CA ASN A 155 -18.46 -11.22 6.42
C ASN A 155 -18.27 -10.59 7.81
N GLU A 156 -17.99 -11.37 8.85
CA GLU A 156 -17.76 -10.85 10.21
C GLU A 156 -16.29 -10.47 10.40
N LEU A 157 -16.04 -9.21 10.74
CA LEU A 157 -14.71 -8.73 11.14
C LEU A 157 -14.44 -9.16 12.59
N ILE A 158 -13.78 -10.31 12.74
CA ILE A 158 -13.52 -10.93 14.05
C ILE A 158 -12.32 -10.28 14.74
N CYS A 159 -11.25 -10.03 13.99
CA CYS A 159 -9.97 -9.58 14.56
C CYS A 159 -9.26 -8.63 13.59
N GLY A 160 -8.48 -7.71 14.15
CA GLY A 160 -7.61 -6.82 13.42
C GLY A 160 -8.21 -5.45 13.14
N VAL A 161 -7.31 -4.49 12.97
CA VAL A 161 -7.63 -3.10 12.67
C VAL A 161 -7.50 -2.83 11.17
N LEU A 162 -8.42 -2.02 10.63
CA LEU A 162 -8.37 -1.59 9.24
C LEU A 162 -7.40 -0.41 9.11
N ASP A 163 -6.28 -0.65 8.43
CA ASP A 163 -5.28 0.35 8.08
C ASP A 163 -5.08 0.43 6.56
N LYS A 164 -4.07 1.19 6.10
CA LYS A 164 -3.80 1.37 4.66
C LYS A 164 -3.59 0.04 3.93
N ALA A 165 -3.12 -1.01 4.60
CA ALA A 165 -2.92 -2.32 3.95
C ALA A 165 -4.24 -2.98 3.51
N GLN A 166 -5.36 -2.64 4.16
CA GLN A 166 -6.68 -3.17 3.80
C GLN A 166 -7.31 -2.47 2.59
N PHE A 167 -6.83 -1.27 2.24
CA PHE A 167 -7.22 -0.55 1.03
C PHE A 167 -6.23 -0.73 -0.13
N GLY A 168 -5.16 -1.52 0.07
CA GLY A 168 -4.13 -1.80 -0.94
C GLY A 168 -4.18 -3.23 -1.51
N LYS A 169 -3.07 -3.69 -2.09
CA LYS A 169 -2.94 -5.01 -2.74
C LYS A 169 -3.31 -6.13 -1.77
N TYR A 170 -4.21 -7.02 -2.21
CA TYR A 170 -4.79 -8.13 -1.41
C TYR A 170 -5.55 -7.71 -0.14
N GLY A 171 -5.81 -6.40 0.02
CA GLY A 171 -6.63 -5.86 1.10
C GLY A 171 -8.10 -6.21 0.95
N LEU A 172 -8.89 -5.81 1.95
CA LEU A 172 -10.34 -5.98 1.98
C LEU A 172 -11.03 -5.56 0.68
N VAL A 173 -10.76 -4.34 0.20
CA VAL A 173 -11.45 -3.81 -0.98
C VAL A 173 -11.06 -4.58 -2.24
N HIS A 174 -9.78 -4.97 -2.38
CA HIS A 174 -9.31 -5.75 -3.51
C HIS A 174 -9.92 -7.16 -3.53
N ILE A 175 -10.04 -7.81 -2.37
CA ILE A 175 -10.72 -9.11 -2.28
C ILE A 175 -12.21 -8.98 -2.61
N VAL A 176 -12.87 -7.88 -2.22
CA VAL A 176 -14.26 -7.63 -2.61
C VAL A 176 -14.38 -7.42 -4.12
N GLN A 177 -13.46 -6.69 -4.74
CA GLN A 177 -13.40 -6.53 -6.20
C GLN A 177 -13.25 -7.89 -6.91
N GLU A 178 -12.39 -8.76 -6.39
CA GLU A 178 -12.14 -10.09 -6.94
C GLU A 178 -13.30 -11.09 -6.71
N LEU A 179 -14.07 -10.95 -5.63
CA LEU A 179 -15.15 -11.91 -5.34
C LEU A 179 -16.53 -11.45 -5.83
N TYR A 180 -16.80 -10.15 -5.81
CA TYR A 180 -18.10 -9.55 -6.09
C TYR A 180 -18.10 -8.62 -7.31
N GLY A 181 -16.94 -8.23 -7.84
CA GLY A 181 -16.82 -7.36 -9.00
C GLY A 181 -16.47 -5.91 -8.67
N ALA A 182 -16.15 -5.15 -9.72
CA ALA A 182 -15.71 -3.76 -9.66
C ALA A 182 -16.75 -2.83 -9.00
N ASP A 183 -18.02 -2.96 -9.34
CA ASP A 183 -19.10 -2.12 -8.79
C ASP A 183 -19.30 -2.32 -7.30
N ALA A 184 -19.22 -3.56 -6.81
CA ALA A 184 -19.32 -3.86 -5.39
C ALA A 184 -18.17 -3.20 -4.60
N ALA A 185 -16.96 -3.20 -5.16
CA ALA A 185 -15.81 -2.54 -4.55
C ALA A 185 -15.93 -1.00 -4.58
N GLY A 186 -16.40 -0.43 -5.69
CA GLY A 186 -16.68 1.01 -5.80
C GLY A 186 -17.76 1.47 -4.81
N HIS A 187 -18.82 0.68 -4.66
CA HIS A 187 -19.87 0.92 -3.67
C HIS A 187 -19.33 0.80 -2.24
N LEU A 188 -18.50 -0.21 -1.95
CA LEU A 188 -17.84 -0.36 -0.65
C LEU A 188 -16.96 0.84 -0.29
N LEU A 189 -16.14 1.32 -1.21
CA LEU A 189 -15.31 2.53 -1.02
C LEU A 189 -16.17 3.75 -0.71
N SER A 190 -17.30 3.91 -1.39
CA SER A 190 -18.22 5.02 -1.17
C SER A 190 -18.89 4.96 0.21
N VAL A 191 -19.34 3.77 0.61
CA VAL A 191 -19.92 3.51 1.94
C VAL A 191 -18.91 3.76 3.05
N PHE A 192 -17.68 3.26 2.89
CA PHE A 192 -16.60 3.48 3.86
C PHE A 192 -16.18 4.95 3.95
N SER A 193 -16.10 5.67 2.83
CA SER A 193 -15.81 7.11 2.83
C SER A 193 -16.82 7.87 3.68
N ARG A 194 -18.13 7.61 3.51
CA ARG A 194 -19.18 8.22 4.33
C ARG A 194 -19.09 7.81 5.80
N LEU A 195 -18.91 6.52 6.08
CA LEU A 195 -18.77 6.02 7.45
C LEU A 195 -17.63 6.71 8.19
N PHE A 196 -16.44 6.72 7.59
CA PHE A 196 -15.25 7.24 8.26
C PHE A 196 -15.29 8.75 8.40
N THR A 197 -15.94 9.44 7.47
CA THR A 197 -16.21 10.88 7.59
C THR A 197 -17.19 11.16 8.72
N GLY A 198 -18.33 10.44 8.79
CA GLY A 198 -19.31 10.59 9.87
C GLY A 198 -18.73 10.26 11.25
N TYR A 199 -17.92 9.20 11.34
CA TYR A 199 -17.24 8.85 12.59
C TYR A 199 -16.26 9.91 13.05
N LEU A 200 -15.49 10.52 12.13
CA LEU A 200 -14.59 11.61 12.49
C LEU A 200 -15.32 12.87 12.91
N GLN A 201 -16.49 13.15 12.35
CA GLN A 201 -17.32 14.29 12.80
C GLN A 201 -17.80 14.10 14.25
N MET A 202 -18.05 12.86 14.68
CA MET A 202 -18.44 12.55 16.07
C MET A 202 -17.24 12.53 17.03
N HIS A 203 -16.14 11.89 16.65
CA HIS A 203 -15.00 11.64 17.54
C HIS A 203 -13.97 12.78 17.54
N GLY A 204 -13.78 13.44 16.40
CA GLY A 204 -12.67 14.38 16.16
C GLY A 204 -11.32 13.68 16.01
N PHE A 205 -10.37 14.37 15.38
CA PHE A 205 -8.97 13.95 15.29
C PHE A 205 -8.07 15.19 15.24
N THR A 206 -7.01 15.21 16.06
CA THR A 206 -6.11 16.37 16.15
C THR A 206 -4.69 15.93 16.48
N CYS A 207 -3.70 16.69 16.02
CA CYS A 207 -2.28 16.46 16.29
C CYS A 207 -1.71 17.73 16.92
N GLY A 208 -1.12 17.60 18.11
CA GLY A 208 -0.56 18.72 18.87
C GLY A 208 0.92 18.53 19.22
N VAL A 209 1.54 19.55 19.81
CA VAL A 209 2.96 19.51 20.20
C VAL A 209 3.24 18.38 21.19
N ALA A 210 2.29 18.05 22.07
CA ALA A 210 2.43 16.95 23.02
C ALA A 210 2.60 15.56 22.36
N ASP A 211 2.21 15.40 21.09
CA ASP A 211 2.41 14.17 20.33
C ASP A 211 3.86 14.02 19.82
N LEU A 212 4.64 15.11 19.87
CA LEU A 212 6.04 15.19 19.43
C LEU A 212 7.03 14.97 20.58
N LEU A 213 6.58 15.10 21.83
CA LEU A 213 7.45 15.10 23.00
C LEU A 213 7.91 13.69 23.37
N LEU A 214 9.16 13.61 23.83
CA LEU A 214 9.75 12.41 24.40
C LEU A 214 9.62 12.42 25.93
N VAL A 215 9.68 11.23 26.55
CA VAL A 215 9.84 11.14 28.01
C VAL A 215 11.25 11.58 28.42
N PRO A 216 11.45 12.20 29.60
CA PRO A 216 12.76 12.71 30.01
C PRO A 216 13.89 11.67 29.97
N GLN A 217 13.62 10.43 30.39
CA GLN A 217 14.58 9.34 30.34
C GLN A 217 15.05 9.00 28.92
N ALA A 218 14.14 9.13 27.94
CA ALA A 218 14.42 8.86 26.53
C ALA A 218 15.19 10.05 25.91
N GLU A 219 14.89 11.27 26.32
CA GLU A 219 15.63 12.47 25.95
C GLU A 219 17.09 12.42 26.45
N ASP A 220 17.30 12.09 27.72
CA ASP A 220 18.64 11.93 28.32
C ASP A 220 19.47 10.86 27.58
N TYR A 221 18.82 9.75 27.20
CA TYR A 221 19.46 8.69 26.42
C TYR A 221 19.88 9.20 25.03
N ARG A 222 18.98 9.93 24.35
CA ARG A 222 19.21 10.53 23.04
C ARG A 222 20.41 11.46 23.09
N GLU A 223 20.45 12.41 24.02
CA GLU A 223 21.55 13.36 24.16
C GLU A 223 22.89 12.67 24.44
N LYS A 224 22.93 11.73 25.39
CA LYS A 224 24.16 10.97 25.73
C LYS A 224 24.68 10.16 24.54
N LYS A 225 23.79 9.56 23.75
CA LYS A 225 24.18 8.73 22.61
C LYS A 225 24.64 9.58 21.42
N LEU A 226 23.99 10.72 21.17
CA LEU A 226 24.36 11.65 20.11
C LEU A 226 25.64 12.43 20.42
N GLY A 227 25.90 12.77 21.69
CA GLY A 227 27.19 13.34 22.09
C GLY A 227 28.38 12.43 21.75
N LYS A 228 28.19 11.10 21.85
CA LYS A 228 29.22 10.12 21.42
C LYS A 228 29.40 10.05 19.90
N ALA A 229 28.40 10.47 19.12
CA ALA A 229 28.48 10.47 17.65
C ALA A 229 29.46 11.53 17.12
N GLU A 230 29.70 12.61 17.88
CA GLU A 230 30.69 13.63 17.51
C GLU A 230 32.11 13.06 17.50
N MET A 231 32.45 12.20 18.48
CA MET A 231 33.74 11.51 18.59
C MET A 231 33.91 10.35 17.60
N LEU A 232 32.81 9.83 17.06
CA LEU A 232 32.85 8.74 16.07
C LEU A 232 33.55 9.17 14.78
N GLY A 233 33.50 10.46 14.45
CA GLY A 233 34.17 11.01 13.29
C GLY A 233 35.67 10.77 13.33
N ASP A 234 36.29 10.99 14.48
CA ASP A 234 37.73 10.80 14.64
C ASP A 234 38.10 9.34 14.40
N THR A 235 37.40 8.41 15.05
CA THR A 235 37.63 6.96 14.87
C THR A 235 37.53 6.51 13.41
N VAL A 236 36.53 7.00 12.67
CA VAL A 236 36.34 6.62 11.25
C VAL A 236 37.45 7.18 10.37
N HIS A 237 37.90 8.41 10.63
CA HIS A 237 39.01 9.00 9.88
C HIS A 237 40.34 8.30 10.20
N SER A 238 40.59 7.86 11.44
CA SER A 238 41.76 7.04 11.79
C SER A 238 41.76 5.71 11.04
N GLN A 239 40.62 5.02 11.02
CA GLN A 239 40.43 3.78 10.25
C GLN A 239 40.64 3.99 8.74
N PHE A 240 40.29 5.17 8.22
CA PHE A 240 40.48 5.49 6.81
C PHE A 240 41.96 5.68 6.45
N ILE A 241 42.75 6.29 7.35
CA ILE A 241 44.19 6.51 7.17
C ILE A 241 44.99 5.24 7.50
N GLY A 242 44.43 4.33 8.30
CA GLY A 242 45.07 3.08 8.72
C GLY A 242 45.98 3.26 9.94
N VAL A 243 45.69 4.25 10.79
CA VAL A 243 46.42 4.51 12.03
C VAL A 243 45.58 3.99 13.20
N ASP A 244 46.01 2.90 13.82
CA ASP A 244 45.41 2.36 15.04
C ASP A 244 46.12 2.97 16.27
N GLY A 245 45.53 3.98 16.90
CA GLY A 245 46.06 4.56 18.13
C GLY A 245 45.13 5.56 18.81
N ASP A 246 44.96 5.43 20.13
CA ASP A 246 44.12 6.28 20.99
C ASP A 246 44.70 7.69 21.24
N CYS A 247 45.86 8.02 20.64
CA CYS A 247 46.52 9.32 20.75
C CYS A 247 46.81 9.85 19.35
N ILE A 248 45.92 10.70 18.86
CA ILE A 248 46.04 11.29 17.53
C ILE A 248 46.29 12.78 17.72
N ASP A 249 47.43 13.24 17.23
CA ASP A 249 47.69 14.67 17.10
C ASP A 249 46.81 15.21 15.97
N LEU A 250 45.89 16.13 16.29
CA LEU A 250 44.88 16.64 15.35
C LEU A 250 45.53 17.25 14.11
N GLU A 251 46.69 17.91 14.26
CA GLU A 251 47.40 18.54 13.14
C GLU A 251 48.03 17.51 12.18
N GLN A 252 48.54 16.38 12.70
CA GLN A 252 49.10 15.31 11.87
C GLN A 252 47.98 14.60 11.10
N MET A 253 46.83 14.40 11.75
CA MET A 253 45.65 13.79 11.15
C MET A 253 45.10 14.62 10.00
N GLU A 254 44.98 15.94 10.16
CA GLU A 254 44.53 16.85 9.10
C GLU A 254 45.44 16.80 7.87
N GLY A 255 46.77 16.82 8.08
CA GLY A 255 47.75 16.76 6.99
C GLY A 255 47.72 15.43 6.23
N ASP A 256 47.49 14.31 6.92
CA ASP A 256 47.43 13.00 6.28
C ASP A 256 46.09 12.74 5.57
N ILE A 257 44.98 13.27 6.10
CA ILE A 257 43.69 13.33 5.41
C ILE A 257 43.84 14.10 4.09
N GLU A 258 44.47 15.27 4.15
CA GLU A 258 44.69 16.11 2.97
C GLU A 258 45.52 15.39 1.90
N LYS A 259 46.67 14.79 2.29
CA LYS A 259 47.50 14.01 1.36
C LYS A 259 46.73 12.86 0.72
N HIS A 260 45.95 12.12 1.51
CA HIS A 260 45.23 10.95 1.00
C HIS A 260 44.08 11.33 0.05
N LEU A 261 43.32 12.38 0.40
CA LEU A 261 42.22 12.87 -0.42
C LEU A 261 42.71 13.55 -1.70
N ARG A 262 43.78 14.36 -1.63
CA ARG A 262 44.37 14.97 -2.84
C ARG A 262 45.06 13.95 -3.73
N GLY A 263 45.71 12.93 -3.16
CA GLY A 263 46.47 11.94 -3.93
C GLY A 263 45.59 10.97 -4.74
N LYS A 264 44.46 10.52 -4.17
CA LYS A 264 43.56 9.54 -4.81
C LYS A 264 42.27 10.16 -5.38
N GLY A 265 42.10 11.46 -5.19
CA GLY A 265 40.97 12.23 -5.71
C GLY A 265 39.61 11.71 -5.22
N GLU A 266 38.65 11.67 -6.15
CA GLU A 266 37.24 11.40 -5.86
C GLU A 266 36.98 10.01 -5.25
N VAL A 267 37.78 9.00 -5.63
CA VAL A 267 37.63 7.62 -5.12
C VAL A 267 37.86 7.56 -3.61
N ALA A 268 38.86 8.31 -3.11
CA ALA A 268 39.15 8.39 -1.68
C ALA A 268 38.05 9.15 -0.93
N SER A 269 37.55 10.27 -1.47
CA SER A 269 36.44 11.03 -0.88
C SER A 269 35.18 10.16 -0.76
N ASN A 270 34.80 9.46 -1.83
CA ASN A 270 33.63 8.59 -1.84
C ASN A 270 33.77 7.43 -0.84
N ARG A 271 34.98 6.90 -0.65
CA ARG A 271 35.25 5.86 0.34
C ARG A 271 35.08 6.40 1.77
N LEU A 272 35.66 7.56 2.08
CA LEU A 272 35.53 8.19 3.39
C LEU A 272 34.07 8.50 3.71
N ASP A 273 33.34 9.06 2.75
CA ASP A 273 31.93 9.39 2.91
C ASP A 273 31.07 8.17 3.19
N ARG A 274 31.29 7.06 2.46
CA ARG A 274 30.57 5.79 2.70
C ARG A 274 30.84 5.22 4.09
N LEU A 275 32.10 5.24 4.54
CA LEU A 275 32.46 4.76 5.88
C LEU A 275 31.76 5.59 6.96
N MET A 276 31.78 6.92 6.80
CA MET A 276 31.19 7.83 7.75
C MET A 276 29.65 7.74 7.77
N SER A 277 28.99 7.75 6.60
CA SER A 277 27.54 7.55 6.50
C SER A 277 27.11 6.22 7.11
N SER A 278 27.84 5.12 6.86
CA SER A 278 27.53 3.82 7.46
C SER A 278 27.60 3.83 8.99
N ALA A 279 28.68 4.40 9.55
CA ALA A 279 28.87 4.50 10.99
C ALA A 279 27.79 5.36 11.66
N LEU A 280 27.43 6.50 11.06
CA LEU A 280 26.42 7.43 11.58
C LEU A 280 24.98 6.91 11.42
N ASN A 281 24.68 6.20 10.32
CA ASN A 281 23.38 5.57 10.11
C ASN A 281 23.13 4.46 11.14
N ARG A 282 24.18 3.76 11.60
CA ARG A 282 24.09 2.82 12.72
C ARG A 282 23.67 3.52 14.02
N VAL A 283 24.32 4.64 14.36
CA VAL A 283 23.95 5.42 15.56
C VAL A 283 22.51 5.92 15.46
N THR A 284 22.11 6.44 14.30
CA THR A 284 20.73 6.91 14.04
C THR A 284 19.71 5.79 14.28
N SER A 285 20.00 4.59 13.78
CA SER A 285 19.13 3.42 13.94
C SER A 285 19.05 2.96 15.40
N GLU A 286 20.18 2.93 16.12
CA GLU A 286 20.22 2.58 17.55
C GLU A 286 19.41 3.56 18.41
N VAL A 287 19.50 4.86 18.13
CA VAL A 287 18.72 5.89 18.84
C VAL A 287 17.23 5.72 18.55
N ASN A 288 16.85 5.60 17.27
CA ASN A 288 15.45 5.51 16.87
C ASN A 288 14.75 4.24 17.38
N ASN A 289 15.45 3.10 17.43
CA ASN A 289 14.89 1.84 17.94
C ASN A 289 14.58 1.87 19.44
N VAL A 290 15.31 2.66 20.23
CA VAL A 290 15.03 2.85 21.66
C VAL A 290 13.90 3.85 21.86
N LEU A 291 13.90 4.94 21.08
CA LEU A 291 12.92 6.01 21.21
C LEU A 291 11.51 5.62 20.73
N PHE A 292 11.39 4.88 19.63
CA PHE A 292 10.09 4.56 19.05
C PHE A 292 9.79 3.05 19.18
N PRO A 293 8.63 2.65 19.73
CA PRO A 293 7.49 3.49 20.16
C PRO A 293 7.51 3.92 21.64
N LYS A 294 8.44 3.43 22.46
CA LYS A 294 8.32 3.47 23.94
C LYS A 294 8.76 4.78 24.59
N GLY A 295 9.62 5.56 23.92
CA GLY A 295 10.18 6.81 24.43
C GLY A 295 9.29 8.04 24.21
N LEU A 296 8.09 7.86 23.65
CA LEU A 296 7.12 8.95 23.44
C LEU A 296 6.38 9.30 24.73
N LEU A 297 6.13 10.59 24.96
CA LEU A 297 5.33 11.05 26.10
C LEU A 297 3.90 10.50 26.03
N LYS A 298 3.29 10.59 24.85
CA LYS A 298 2.01 9.93 24.55
C LYS A 298 2.26 8.63 23.79
N PRO A 299 1.82 7.48 24.31
CA PRO A 299 1.96 6.21 23.60
C PRO A 299 0.91 6.08 22.50
N PHE A 300 1.20 5.22 21.52
CA PHE A 300 0.19 4.71 20.61
C PHE A 300 -0.88 3.92 21.41
N PRO A 301 -2.19 3.99 21.08
CA PRO A 301 -2.81 4.70 19.94
C PRO A 301 -3.23 6.15 20.23
N SER A 302 -2.98 6.68 21.43
CA SER A 302 -3.40 8.04 21.81
C SER A 302 -2.61 9.15 21.08
N ASN A 303 -1.36 8.85 20.70
CA ASN A 303 -0.52 9.74 19.92
C ASN A 303 -0.98 9.77 18.45
N CYS A 304 -1.49 10.92 18.03
CA CYS A 304 -2.08 11.07 16.70
C CYS A 304 -1.03 11.10 15.58
N LEU A 305 0.18 11.64 15.83
CA LEU A 305 1.28 11.60 14.85
C LEU A 305 1.77 10.16 14.63
N SER A 306 1.91 9.39 15.71
CA SER A 306 2.22 7.97 15.64
C SER A 306 1.11 7.20 14.91
N LEU A 307 -0.16 7.50 15.21
CA LEU A 307 -1.30 6.88 14.53
C LEU A 307 -1.24 7.12 13.01
N MET A 308 -1.00 8.36 12.56
CA MET A 308 -0.94 8.69 11.13
C MET A 308 0.19 7.97 10.38
N THR A 309 1.38 7.94 10.99
CA THR A 309 2.60 7.44 10.34
C THR A 309 2.64 5.91 10.32
N VAL A 310 2.24 5.25 11.41
CA VAL A 310 2.29 3.79 11.53
C VAL A 310 1.16 3.12 10.74
N THR A 311 -0.05 3.69 10.74
CA THR A 311 -1.18 3.18 9.94
C THR A 311 -1.04 3.47 8.44
N GLY A 312 -0.17 4.42 8.09
CA GLY A 312 0.08 4.84 6.72
C GLY A 312 -0.93 5.87 6.19
N ALA A 313 -1.69 6.52 7.06
CA ALA A 313 -2.59 7.62 6.69
C ALA A 313 -1.81 8.77 6.04
N LYS A 314 -0.76 9.26 6.70
CA LYS A 314 0.14 10.29 6.17
C LYS A 314 1.49 10.29 6.89
N GLY A 315 2.56 10.50 6.12
CA GLY A 315 3.94 10.46 6.61
C GLY A 315 4.45 9.03 6.83
N GLY A 316 5.77 8.90 7.00
CA GLY A 316 6.44 7.67 7.38
C GLY A 316 7.10 7.78 8.76
N LEU A 317 7.68 6.67 9.21
CA LEU A 317 8.46 6.64 10.46
C LEU A 317 9.66 7.60 10.38
N VAL A 318 10.28 7.74 9.20
CA VAL A 318 11.40 8.68 8.96
C VAL A 318 10.98 10.12 9.27
N ASN A 319 9.81 10.56 8.81
CA ASN A 319 9.32 11.90 9.12
C ASN A 319 9.12 12.08 10.63
N PHE A 320 8.57 11.07 11.31
CA PHE A 320 8.34 11.13 12.75
C PHE A 320 9.65 11.20 13.53
N THR A 321 10.66 10.40 13.13
CA THR A 321 11.99 10.41 13.74
C THR A 321 12.71 11.73 13.50
N GLN A 322 12.57 12.34 12.32
CA GLN A 322 13.19 13.65 12.04
C GLN A 322 12.59 14.79 12.87
N ILE A 323 11.29 14.70 13.16
CA ILE A 323 10.63 15.70 14.01
C ILE A 323 11.06 15.56 15.47
N SER A 324 11.06 14.34 16.00
CA SER A 324 11.15 14.12 17.46
C SER A 324 12.50 13.57 17.93
N SER A 325 13.33 12.99 17.06
CA SER A 325 14.63 12.38 17.41
C SER A 325 15.81 13.17 16.85
N LEU A 326 16.04 13.10 15.54
CA LEU A 326 17.16 13.76 14.84
C LEU A 326 16.96 13.72 13.32
N LEU A 327 17.53 14.69 12.60
CA LEU A 327 17.47 14.72 11.12
C LEU A 327 18.33 13.66 10.46
N GLY A 328 19.56 13.48 10.95
CA GLY A 328 20.52 12.49 10.48
C GLY A 328 21.48 13.04 9.42
N GLN A 329 22.20 12.13 8.75
CA GLN A 329 23.15 12.48 7.71
C GLN A 329 22.43 13.09 6.50
N GLN A 330 22.83 14.30 6.10
CA GLN A 330 22.40 14.89 4.83
C GLN A 330 23.28 14.36 3.71
N GLU A 331 22.65 13.78 2.69
CA GLU A 331 23.31 13.25 1.51
C GLU A 331 22.91 14.07 0.28
N LEU A 332 23.89 14.34 -0.60
CA LEU A 332 23.76 15.10 -1.83
C LEU A 332 24.30 14.23 -2.97
N GLU A 333 23.45 13.89 -3.95
CA GLU A 333 23.83 12.98 -5.05
C GLU A 333 24.48 11.64 -4.58
N GLY A 334 24.07 11.13 -3.40
CA GLY A 334 24.63 9.91 -2.80
C GLY A 334 26.02 10.09 -2.14
N LYS A 335 26.49 11.32 -1.98
CA LYS A 335 27.71 11.71 -1.26
C LYS A 335 27.37 12.54 -0.03
N ARG A 336 28.35 12.79 0.84
CA ARG A 336 28.16 13.74 1.96
C ARG A 336 28.31 15.18 1.45
N VAL A 337 28.18 16.13 2.37
CA VAL A 337 28.35 17.56 2.08
C VAL A 337 29.68 17.81 1.36
N PRO A 338 29.68 18.52 0.21
CA PRO A 338 30.88 18.80 -0.54
C PRO A 338 31.84 19.70 0.24
N ARG A 339 33.14 19.47 0.05
CA ARG A 339 34.21 20.31 0.60
C ARG A 339 34.68 21.31 -0.45
N MET A 340 35.00 22.52 -0.01
CA MET A 340 35.67 23.54 -0.81
C MET A 340 37.14 23.15 -1.06
N VAL A 341 37.80 23.84 -2.00
CA VAL A 341 39.25 23.64 -2.31
C VAL A 341 40.13 23.84 -1.06
N SER A 342 39.68 24.65 -0.10
CA SER A 342 40.33 24.86 1.19
C SER A 342 40.16 23.70 2.19
N GLY A 343 39.49 22.61 1.81
CA GLY A 343 39.20 21.46 2.70
C GLY A 343 38.02 21.67 3.64
N LYS A 344 37.41 22.87 3.65
CA LYS A 344 36.29 23.25 4.52
C LYS A 344 34.93 22.93 3.88
N THR A 345 33.96 22.49 4.67
CA THR A 345 32.56 22.35 4.23
C THR A 345 31.77 23.65 4.37
N LEU A 346 32.05 24.44 5.42
CA LEU A 346 31.56 25.81 5.60
C LEU A 346 32.67 26.71 6.16
N PRO A 347 32.58 28.04 5.99
CA PRO A 347 33.56 28.99 6.53
C PRO A 347 33.76 28.90 8.04
N CYS A 348 32.74 28.46 8.78
CA CYS A 348 32.75 28.31 10.23
C CYS A 348 33.45 27.04 10.73
N PHE A 349 33.78 26.09 9.85
CA PHE A 349 34.49 24.86 10.22
C PHE A 349 35.99 24.99 9.90
N PRO A 350 36.87 24.37 10.70
CA PRO A 350 38.29 24.27 10.37
C PRO A 350 38.50 23.44 9.08
N PRO A 351 39.62 23.63 8.37
CA PRO A 351 40.01 22.76 7.27
C PRO A 351 40.04 21.30 7.73
N TRP A 352 39.57 20.37 6.89
CA TRP A 352 39.67 18.93 7.13
C TRP A 352 39.01 18.41 8.43
N ASP A 353 38.05 19.15 8.99
CA ASP A 353 37.31 18.76 10.20
C ASP A 353 36.77 17.31 10.08
N SER A 354 37.16 16.48 11.05
CA SER A 354 36.81 15.05 11.16
C SER A 354 35.43 14.84 11.78
N ARG A 355 34.87 15.86 12.43
CA ARG A 355 33.61 15.75 13.18
C ARG A 355 32.43 15.45 12.27
N ALA A 356 31.47 14.71 12.81
CA ALA A 356 30.26 14.33 12.08
C ALA A 356 29.46 15.54 11.58
N ARG A 357 29.32 16.58 12.42
CA ARG A 357 28.55 17.80 12.10
C ARG A 357 29.13 18.55 10.90
N ALA A 358 30.46 18.63 10.79
CA ALA A 358 31.12 19.34 9.69
C ALA A 358 30.80 18.71 8.33
N GLY A 359 30.64 17.38 8.27
CA GLY A 359 30.23 16.67 7.06
C GLY A 359 28.73 16.44 6.92
N GLY A 360 27.88 17.27 7.56
CA GLY A 360 26.44 17.28 7.33
C GLY A 360 25.62 16.28 8.16
N PHE A 361 26.16 15.74 9.25
CA PHE A 361 25.35 14.97 10.20
C PHE A 361 24.62 15.91 11.16
N ILE A 362 23.29 15.92 11.09
CA ILE A 362 22.45 16.79 11.92
C ILE A 362 21.93 16.00 13.11
N SER A 363 22.49 16.26 14.30
CA SER A 363 22.07 15.68 15.58
C SER A 363 20.77 16.30 16.12
N ASP A 364 20.50 17.54 15.73
CA ASP A 364 19.32 18.28 16.15
C ASP A 364 18.07 17.85 15.36
N ARG A 365 16.90 18.28 15.82
CA ARG A 365 15.58 17.83 15.35
C ARG A 365 14.67 19.03 15.08
N PHE A 366 13.64 18.85 14.27
CA PHE A 366 12.72 19.95 13.96
C PHE A 366 12.00 20.51 15.20
N LEU A 367 11.73 19.68 16.21
CA LEU A 367 11.06 20.12 17.44
C LEU A 367 11.84 21.20 18.21
N THR A 368 13.16 21.09 18.29
CA THR A 368 14.03 22.01 19.06
C THR A 368 14.69 23.07 18.17
N GLY A 369 14.54 22.95 16.85
CA GLY A 369 15.21 23.80 15.87
C GLY A 369 16.59 23.28 15.47
N LEU A 370 17.08 23.82 14.36
CA LEU A 370 18.39 23.49 13.77
C LEU A 370 19.37 24.64 13.98
N ARG A 371 20.65 24.32 14.15
CA ARG A 371 21.72 25.33 14.20
C ARG A 371 21.95 25.93 12.80
N PRO A 372 22.49 27.15 12.68
CA PRO A 372 22.70 27.79 11.38
C PRO A 372 23.54 26.97 10.39
N GLN A 373 24.56 26.25 10.87
CA GLN A 373 25.40 25.40 10.01
C GLN A 373 24.60 24.21 9.45
N GLU A 374 23.83 23.55 10.31
CA GLU A 374 23.00 22.38 9.98
C GLU A 374 21.83 22.79 9.09
N TYR A 375 21.22 23.95 9.36
CA TYR A 375 20.18 24.53 8.53
C TYR A 375 20.66 24.72 7.09
N TYR A 376 21.89 25.24 6.89
CA TYR A 376 22.44 25.42 5.56
C TYR A 376 22.63 24.09 4.81
N PHE A 377 23.16 23.06 5.48
CA PHE A 377 23.27 21.72 4.89
C PHE A 377 21.91 21.10 4.58
N HIS A 378 20.92 21.30 5.43
CA HIS A 378 19.56 20.84 5.17
C HIS A 378 18.94 21.54 3.95
N CYS A 379 19.20 22.84 3.76
CA CYS A 379 18.79 23.57 2.55
C CYS A 379 19.46 23.02 1.28
N MET A 380 20.72 22.59 1.35
CA MET A 380 21.38 21.93 0.22
C MET A 380 20.64 20.65 -0.19
N ALA A 381 20.35 19.77 0.79
CA ALA A 381 19.65 18.52 0.54
C ALA A 381 18.23 18.74 0.00
N GLY A 382 17.52 19.73 0.53
CA GLY A 382 16.20 20.11 0.02
C GLY A 382 16.24 20.61 -1.43
N ARG A 383 17.29 21.34 -1.82
CA ARG A 383 17.44 21.86 -3.19
C ARG A 383 17.79 20.76 -4.19
N ASP A 384 18.57 19.76 -3.80
CA ASP A 384 18.95 18.62 -4.65
C ASP A 384 17.71 17.92 -5.22
N GLY A 385 16.74 17.59 -4.34
CA GLY A 385 15.48 16.97 -4.77
C GLY A 385 14.61 17.84 -5.71
N LEU A 386 14.65 19.16 -5.55
CA LEU A 386 13.93 20.09 -6.44
C LEU A 386 14.57 20.19 -7.82
N VAL A 387 15.91 20.21 -7.87
CA VAL A 387 16.66 20.24 -9.14
C VAL A 387 16.45 18.93 -9.91
N ASP A 388 16.50 17.80 -9.22
CA ASP A 388 16.27 16.49 -9.82
C ASP A 388 14.88 16.37 -10.45
N THR A 389 13.86 16.90 -9.78
CA THR A 389 12.49 16.97 -10.29
C THR A 389 12.41 17.81 -11.58
N ALA A 390 13.08 18.96 -11.63
CA ALA A 390 13.04 19.85 -12.78
C ALA A 390 13.70 19.26 -14.04
N ILE A 391 14.74 18.43 -13.88
CA ILE A 391 15.48 17.85 -15.00
C ILE A 391 14.80 16.57 -15.51
N LYS A 392 14.33 15.70 -14.60
CA LYS A 392 13.82 14.37 -14.96
C LYS A 392 12.47 14.39 -15.70
N THR A 393 11.60 15.36 -15.43
CA THR A 393 10.25 15.43 -16.02
C THR A 393 10.24 15.52 -17.55
N SER A 394 11.25 16.13 -18.17
CA SER A 394 11.30 16.28 -19.63
C SER A 394 11.61 14.97 -20.36
N ARG A 395 12.38 14.07 -19.73
CA ARG A 395 12.93 12.87 -20.38
C ARG A 395 11.90 11.74 -20.50
N SER A 396 11.11 11.53 -19.46
CA SER A 396 10.10 10.47 -19.43
C SER A 396 8.98 10.69 -20.45
N GLY A 397 8.51 11.93 -20.60
CA GLY A 397 7.45 12.27 -21.56
C GLY A 397 7.83 12.00 -23.02
N TYR A 398 9.07 12.31 -23.43
CA TYR A 398 9.53 12.01 -24.78
C TYR A 398 9.68 10.50 -25.02
N LEU A 399 10.24 9.78 -24.05
CA LEU A 399 10.36 8.32 -24.10
C LEU A 399 8.98 7.65 -24.26
N GLN A 400 8.02 8.04 -23.42
CA GLN A 400 6.66 7.51 -23.45
C GLN A 400 6.01 7.74 -24.83
N ARG A 401 6.17 8.94 -25.42
CA ARG A 401 5.65 9.24 -26.75
C ARG A 401 6.24 8.32 -27.82
N CYS A 402 7.57 8.14 -27.83
CA CYS A 402 8.24 7.26 -28.79
C CYS A 402 7.76 5.81 -28.67
N LEU A 403 7.61 5.31 -27.44
CA LEU A 403 7.10 3.95 -27.20
C LEU A 403 5.66 3.80 -27.67
N ILE A 404 4.76 4.70 -27.27
CA ILE A 404 3.35 4.63 -27.66
C ILE A 404 3.22 4.71 -29.18
N LYS A 405 3.95 5.61 -29.84
CA LYS A 405 3.85 5.76 -31.30
C LYS A 405 4.29 4.53 -32.08
N ASN A 406 5.31 3.82 -31.60
CA ASN A 406 5.77 2.60 -32.25
C ASN A 406 4.90 1.38 -31.92
N LEU A 407 4.17 1.40 -30.80
CA LEU A 407 3.39 0.26 -30.30
C LEU A 407 1.87 0.45 -30.44
N GLU A 408 1.38 1.57 -30.98
CA GLU A 408 -0.05 1.92 -30.95
C GLU A 408 -0.96 0.93 -31.69
N CYS A 409 -0.42 0.24 -32.68
CA CYS A 409 -1.15 -0.71 -33.51
C CYS A 409 -1.20 -2.14 -32.93
N LEU A 410 -0.40 -2.45 -31.90
CA LEU A 410 -0.34 -3.80 -31.35
C LEU A 410 -1.57 -4.13 -30.51
N LYS A 411 -2.30 -5.16 -30.96
CA LYS A 411 -3.52 -5.66 -30.31
C LYS A 411 -3.59 -7.17 -30.28
N VAL A 412 -4.28 -7.70 -29.28
CA VAL A 412 -4.61 -9.14 -29.20
C VAL A 412 -5.68 -9.47 -30.23
N HIS A 413 -5.46 -10.48 -31.06
CA HIS A 413 -6.44 -10.96 -32.05
C HIS A 413 -7.28 -12.11 -31.49
N TYR A 414 -8.35 -12.50 -32.20
CA TYR A 414 -9.27 -13.57 -31.78
C TYR A 414 -8.61 -14.95 -31.69
N ASP A 415 -7.45 -15.15 -32.30
CA ASP A 415 -6.61 -16.33 -32.17
C ASP A 415 -5.62 -16.24 -30.98
N TYR A 416 -5.75 -15.21 -30.14
CA TYR A 416 -4.87 -14.86 -29.01
C TYR A 416 -3.42 -14.52 -29.39
N THR A 417 -3.13 -14.35 -30.67
CA THR A 417 -1.84 -13.80 -31.13
C THR A 417 -1.83 -12.28 -30.98
N VAL A 418 -0.66 -11.71 -30.70
CA VAL A 418 -0.45 -10.26 -30.72
C VAL A 418 0.07 -9.89 -32.10
N ARG A 419 -0.68 -9.04 -32.80
CA ARG A 419 -0.33 -8.61 -34.15
C ARG A 419 -0.33 -7.10 -34.28
N ASP A 420 0.45 -6.65 -35.23
CA ASP A 420 0.44 -5.27 -35.71
C ASP A 420 -0.69 -5.08 -36.74
N SER A 421 -0.93 -3.82 -37.14
CA SER A 421 -1.95 -3.38 -38.08
C SER A 421 -1.81 -3.93 -39.50
N ASP A 422 -0.60 -4.32 -39.91
CA ASP A 422 -0.29 -4.98 -41.17
C ASP A 422 -0.59 -6.49 -41.17
N GLY A 423 -0.93 -7.05 -39.99
CA GLY A 423 -1.19 -8.48 -39.79
C GLY A 423 0.04 -9.29 -39.39
N SER A 424 1.21 -8.66 -39.27
CA SER A 424 2.45 -9.29 -38.81
C SER A 424 2.31 -9.77 -37.37
N VAL A 425 2.67 -11.03 -37.11
CA VAL A 425 2.60 -11.64 -35.77
C VAL A 425 3.85 -11.26 -35.00
N ILE A 426 3.67 -10.57 -33.87
CA ILE A 426 4.77 -10.17 -32.96
C ILE A 426 4.93 -11.18 -31.83
N GLN A 427 3.81 -11.67 -31.26
CA GLN A 427 3.80 -12.74 -30.26
C GLN A 427 2.72 -13.76 -30.58
N PHE A 428 3.02 -15.04 -30.38
CA PHE A 428 2.02 -16.12 -30.54
C PHE A 428 1.01 -16.16 -29.40
N THR A 429 1.40 -15.68 -28.22
CA THR A 429 0.53 -15.58 -27.05
C THR A 429 1.01 -14.39 -26.23
N TYR A 430 0.09 -13.53 -25.82
CA TYR A 430 0.42 -12.35 -25.01
C TYR A 430 1.13 -12.77 -23.72
N GLY A 431 2.35 -12.26 -23.48
CA GLY A 431 3.11 -12.59 -22.27
C GLY A 431 3.46 -14.08 -22.09
N GLU A 432 3.41 -14.88 -23.17
CA GLU A 432 3.59 -16.34 -23.18
C GLU A 432 2.54 -17.16 -22.41
N ASP A 433 1.72 -16.52 -21.56
CA ASP A 433 0.69 -17.15 -20.73
C ASP A 433 -0.75 -16.72 -21.10
N GLY A 434 -0.89 -15.66 -21.89
CA GLY A 434 -2.14 -15.10 -22.40
C GLY A 434 -2.92 -14.30 -21.37
N LEU A 435 -2.34 -14.01 -20.20
CA LEU A 435 -3.07 -13.42 -19.07
C LEU A 435 -3.12 -11.90 -19.14
N ASP A 436 -4.27 -11.34 -18.75
CA ASP A 436 -4.44 -9.91 -18.52
C ASP A 436 -3.86 -9.54 -17.14
N VAL A 437 -2.91 -8.59 -17.12
CA VAL A 437 -2.27 -8.11 -15.89
C VAL A 437 -3.30 -7.63 -14.86
N MET A 438 -4.39 -7.01 -15.31
CA MET A 438 -5.45 -6.52 -14.44
C MET A 438 -6.18 -7.64 -13.67
N LYS A 439 -6.19 -8.86 -14.20
CA LYS A 439 -6.89 -10.03 -13.62
C LYS A 439 -5.94 -11.02 -12.95
N THR A 440 -4.62 -10.81 -13.06
CA THR A 440 -3.60 -11.75 -12.56
C THR A 440 -3.40 -11.71 -11.06
N SER A 441 -3.62 -10.56 -10.42
CA SER A 441 -3.18 -10.26 -9.06
C SER A 441 -3.58 -11.35 -8.06
N CYS A 442 -4.86 -11.77 -8.07
CA CYS A 442 -5.42 -12.76 -7.15
C CYS A 442 -5.36 -14.21 -7.67
N LEU A 443 -4.82 -14.50 -8.86
CA LEU A 443 -4.73 -15.88 -9.39
C LEU A 443 -3.86 -16.79 -8.51
N THR A 444 -2.80 -16.25 -7.92
CA THR A 444 -1.84 -16.99 -7.10
C THR A 444 -2.25 -17.07 -5.62
N GLU A 445 -3.28 -16.32 -5.20
CA GLU A 445 -3.78 -16.30 -3.81
C GLU A 445 -4.73 -17.48 -3.52
N PHE A 446 -4.19 -18.70 -3.65
CA PHE A 446 -4.94 -19.95 -3.52
C PHE A 446 -5.63 -20.09 -2.16
N LYS A 447 -5.10 -19.47 -1.10
CA LYS A 447 -5.71 -19.52 0.25
C LYS A 447 -7.07 -18.81 0.28
N VAL A 448 -7.17 -17.64 -0.34
CA VAL A 448 -8.41 -16.84 -0.37
C VAL A 448 -9.41 -17.50 -1.32
N LEU A 449 -8.96 -17.94 -2.49
CA LEU A 449 -9.81 -18.63 -3.46
C LEU A 449 -10.35 -19.96 -2.92
N ALA A 450 -9.52 -20.74 -2.22
CA ALA A 450 -9.95 -21.98 -1.58
C ALA A 450 -10.97 -21.77 -0.46
N ALA A 451 -10.90 -20.65 0.27
CA ALA A 451 -11.88 -20.31 1.30
C ALA A 451 -13.23 -19.88 0.70
N ASN A 452 -13.21 -19.26 -0.50
CA ASN A 452 -14.37 -18.63 -1.12
C ASN A 452 -14.87 -19.35 -2.39
N GLN A 453 -14.65 -20.66 -2.51
CA GLN A 453 -14.97 -21.44 -3.72
C GLN A 453 -16.39 -21.21 -4.25
N LYS A 454 -17.40 -21.11 -3.36
CA LYS A 454 -18.80 -20.88 -3.75
C LYS A 454 -19.00 -19.54 -4.46
N LEU A 455 -18.33 -18.49 -3.99
CA LEU A 455 -18.40 -17.16 -4.57
C LEU A 455 -17.73 -17.12 -5.93
N VAL A 456 -16.51 -17.65 -6.00
CA VAL A 456 -15.77 -17.76 -7.26
C VAL A 456 -16.58 -18.54 -8.29
N SER A 457 -17.18 -19.68 -7.91
CA SER A 457 -18.02 -20.45 -8.83
C SER A 457 -19.29 -19.71 -9.28
N ARG A 458 -19.87 -18.87 -8.42
CA ARG A 458 -21.04 -18.07 -8.78
C ARG A 458 -20.66 -16.94 -9.75
N ARG A 459 -19.54 -16.26 -9.49
CA ARG A 459 -19.00 -15.20 -10.35
C ARG A 459 -18.67 -15.73 -11.74
N LEU A 460 -18.09 -16.93 -11.82
CA LEU A 460 -17.75 -17.59 -13.08
C LEU A 460 -18.96 -18.29 -13.75
N GLY A 461 -20.20 -18.05 -13.30
CA GLY A 461 -21.40 -18.54 -13.99
C GLY A 461 -21.82 -19.97 -13.66
N GLY A 462 -21.89 -20.32 -12.36
CA GLY A 462 -22.15 -21.68 -11.85
C GLY A 462 -23.42 -22.42 -12.28
N GLY A 463 -24.26 -21.87 -13.17
CA GLY A 463 -25.42 -22.53 -13.77
C GLY A 463 -25.15 -23.18 -15.14
N ASN A 464 -24.20 -22.66 -15.93
CA ASN A 464 -23.92 -23.16 -17.28
C ASN A 464 -22.82 -24.24 -17.31
N PHE A 465 -22.19 -24.52 -16.18
CA PHE A 465 -21.03 -25.42 -16.10
C PHE A 465 -21.33 -26.80 -15.48
N THR A 466 -22.56 -27.05 -15.01
CA THR A 466 -22.96 -28.42 -14.60
C THR A 466 -23.08 -29.39 -15.77
N GLU A 467 -23.18 -28.90 -17.01
CA GLU A 467 -23.01 -29.72 -18.22
C GLU A 467 -21.55 -30.02 -18.55
N LEU A 468 -20.60 -29.30 -17.94
CA LEU A 468 -19.16 -29.63 -17.97
C LEU A 468 -18.75 -30.51 -16.78
N ASN A 469 -19.69 -31.32 -16.30
CA ASN A 469 -19.39 -32.53 -15.54
C ASN A 469 -18.45 -33.41 -16.37
N CYS A 470 -17.16 -33.32 -16.07
CA CYS A 470 -16.25 -34.46 -15.94
C CYS A 470 -16.48 -35.64 -16.90
N GLN A 471 -16.53 -35.37 -18.20
CA GLN A 471 -16.05 -36.31 -19.20
C GLN A 471 -15.07 -35.55 -20.08
N TYR A 472 -13.80 -35.85 -19.88
CA TYR A 472 -12.77 -35.71 -20.91
C TYR A 472 -13.12 -36.69 -22.03
N SER A 473 -14.20 -36.41 -22.76
CA SER A 473 -14.53 -37.06 -24.03
C SER A 473 -14.97 -35.97 -24.99
N ASP A 474 -14.19 -35.85 -26.05
CA ASP A 474 -14.49 -35.17 -27.29
C ASP A 474 -14.47 -33.63 -27.28
N LYS A 475 -13.28 -33.13 -27.66
CA LYS A 475 -13.09 -32.20 -28.78
C LYS A 475 -14.40 -31.56 -29.30
N LYS A 476 -14.72 -30.36 -28.83
CA LYS A 476 -15.36 -29.23 -29.55
C LYS A 476 -16.15 -28.35 -28.58
N SER A 477 -15.48 -27.35 -27.98
CA SER A 477 -16.06 -26.04 -27.57
C SER A 477 -15.22 -25.25 -26.55
N SER A 478 -14.04 -25.72 -26.15
CA SER A 478 -13.02 -24.82 -25.58
C SER A 478 -12.17 -24.24 -26.71
N ASP A 479 -11.89 -22.94 -26.71
CA ASP A 479 -11.00 -22.24 -27.64
C ASP A 479 -9.81 -23.12 -28.06
N SER A 480 -9.60 -23.29 -29.36
CA SER A 480 -8.71 -24.33 -29.92
C SER A 480 -7.22 -24.16 -29.58
N TYR A 481 -6.83 -23.04 -28.98
CA TYR A 481 -5.44 -22.64 -28.78
C TYR A 481 -4.93 -22.78 -27.34
N ILE A 482 -5.77 -22.57 -26.31
CA ILE A 482 -5.36 -22.72 -24.89
C ILE A 482 -6.00 -23.99 -24.33
N LYS A 483 -5.39 -25.14 -24.66
CA LYS A 483 -5.90 -26.48 -24.31
C LYS A 483 -5.48 -26.97 -22.92
N SER A 484 -4.43 -26.38 -22.35
CA SER A 484 -3.84 -26.80 -21.07
C SER A 484 -3.39 -25.60 -20.25
N LEU A 485 -3.44 -25.73 -18.92
CA LEU A 485 -2.82 -24.76 -18.02
C LEU A 485 -1.30 -24.75 -18.25
N PRO A 486 -0.62 -23.61 -18.06
CA PRO A 486 0.83 -23.60 -18.00
C PRO A 486 1.32 -24.49 -16.87
N GLU A 487 2.36 -25.29 -17.15
CA GLU A 487 2.93 -26.23 -16.18
C GLU A 487 3.37 -25.54 -14.89
N ALA A 488 3.93 -24.33 -14.99
CA ALA A 488 4.34 -23.52 -13.84
C ALA A 488 3.17 -23.20 -12.89
N PHE A 489 1.99 -22.91 -13.42
CA PHE A 489 0.80 -22.62 -12.62
C PHE A 489 0.24 -23.90 -11.98
N GLU A 490 0.19 -25.00 -12.74
CA GLU A 490 -0.25 -26.29 -12.23
C GLU A 490 0.67 -26.81 -11.12
N ASN A 491 1.98 -26.66 -11.27
CA ASN A 491 2.97 -27.01 -10.23
C ASN A 491 2.79 -26.19 -8.95
N LYS A 492 2.56 -24.87 -9.06
CA LYS A 492 2.26 -24.00 -7.90
C LYS A 492 0.96 -24.40 -7.20
N LEU A 493 -0.05 -24.78 -7.97
CA LEU A 493 -1.33 -25.23 -7.43
C LEU A 493 -1.21 -26.59 -6.73
N GLN A 494 -0.50 -27.55 -7.34
CA GLN A 494 -0.27 -28.88 -6.76
C GLN A 494 0.56 -28.78 -5.48
N THR A 495 1.64 -27.99 -5.47
CA THR A 495 2.45 -27.75 -4.26
C THR A 495 1.62 -27.15 -3.13
N PHE A 496 0.74 -26.19 -3.43
CA PHE A 496 -0.20 -25.65 -2.44
C PHE A 496 -1.16 -26.71 -1.89
N ILE A 497 -1.79 -27.50 -2.77
CA ILE A 497 -2.71 -28.58 -2.35
C ILE A 497 -1.98 -29.64 -1.51
N ASN A 498 -0.75 -30.00 -1.88
CA ASN A 498 0.04 -31.00 -1.17
C ASN A 498 0.52 -30.50 0.20
N GLY A 499 0.89 -29.22 0.31
CA GLY A 499 1.30 -28.58 1.57
C GLY A 499 0.18 -28.38 2.60
N LEU A 500 -1.09 -28.58 2.25
CA LEU A 500 -2.21 -28.45 3.20
C LEU A 500 -2.40 -29.70 4.06
N SER A 501 -2.40 -29.51 5.38
CA SER A 501 -2.77 -30.54 6.37
C SER A 501 -4.17 -31.13 6.09
N LYS A 502 -4.37 -32.42 6.41
CA LYS A 502 -5.66 -33.14 6.30
C LYS A 502 -6.82 -32.38 6.98
N LYS A 503 -6.56 -31.70 8.11
CA LYS A 503 -7.56 -30.89 8.83
C LYS A 503 -7.97 -29.64 8.05
N LYS A 504 -7.02 -28.93 7.45
CA LYS A 504 -7.28 -27.75 6.59
C LYS A 504 -7.96 -28.13 5.27
N LYS A 505 -7.61 -29.28 4.69
CA LYS A 505 -8.32 -29.83 3.51
C LYS A 505 -9.80 -30.08 3.80
N ARG A 506 -10.12 -30.60 4.99
CA ARG A 506 -11.51 -30.80 5.44
C ARG A 506 -12.24 -29.47 5.66
N SER A 507 -11.62 -28.49 6.32
CA SER A 507 -12.26 -27.19 6.58
C SER A 507 -12.54 -26.39 5.31
N LEU A 508 -11.65 -26.46 4.31
CA LEU A 508 -11.80 -25.79 3.02
C LEU A 508 -12.66 -26.58 2.01
N LYS A 509 -13.28 -27.70 2.43
CA LYS A 509 -14.06 -28.60 1.57
C LYS A 509 -13.30 -29.11 0.33
N LEU A 510 -11.96 -29.17 0.40
CA LEU A 510 -11.06 -29.62 -0.66
C LEU A 510 -10.95 -31.15 -0.77
N ARG A 511 -11.96 -31.92 -0.34
CA ARG A 511 -11.92 -33.40 -0.40
C ARG A 511 -11.90 -33.94 -1.83
N LYS A 512 -12.52 -33.22 -2.78
CA LYS A 512 -12.43 -33.51 -4.22
C LYS A 512 -11.45 -32.54 -4.87
N GLN A 513 -10.17 -32.91 -4.97
CA GLN A 513 -9.10 -32.08 -5.56
C GLN A 513 -9.48 -31.59 -6.97
N ASN A 514 -10.09 -32.47 -7.77
CA ASN A 514 -10.50 -32.17 -9.15
C ASN A 514 -11.48 -30.99 -9.24
N LYS A 515 -12.36 -30.79 -8.24
CA LYS A 515 -13.32 -29.69 -8.28
C LYS A 515 -12.65 -28.32 -8.12
N PHE A 516 -11.65 -28.24 -7.25
CA PHE A 516 -10.89 -27.01 -7.05
C PHE A 516 -9.94 -26.75 -8.22
N LEU A 517 -9.30 -27.81 -8.75
CA LEU A 517 -8.48 -27.72 -9.96
C LEU A 517 -9.30 -27.19 -11.15
N ASN A 518 -10.50 -27.73 -11.38
CA ASN A 518 -11.39 -27.25 -12.43
C ASN A 518 -11.82 -25.79 -12.20
N LEU A 519 -12.10 -25.40 -10.96
CA LEU A 519 -12.42 -24.00 -10.64
C LEU A 519 -11.24 -23.06 -10.94
N MET A 520 -10.02 -23.46 -10.62
CA MET A 520 -8.82 -22.69 -10.93
C MET A 520 -8.54 -22.62 -12.43
N ARG A 521 -8.82 -23.70 -13.17
CA ARG A 521 -8.79 -23.73 -14.66
C ARG A 521 -9.75 -22.71 -15.25
N LEU A 522 -11.00 -22.70 -14.77
CA LEU A 522 -12.00 -21.72 -15.20
C LEU A 522 -11.58 -20.30 -14.86
N LYS A 523 -11.03 -20.07 -13.65
CA LYS A 523 -10.53 -18.76 -13.26
C LYS A 523 -9.39 -18.30 -14.19
N TYR A 524 -8.47 -19.20 -14.53
CA TYR A 524 -7.37 -18.90 -15.45
C TYR A 524 -7.90 -18.45 -16.82
N ILE A 525 -8.82 -19.22 -17.42
CA ILE A 525 -9.43 -18.90 -18.71
C ILE A 525 -10.17 -17.55 -18.66
N SER A 526 -10.89 -17.27 -17.57
CA SER A 526 -11.57 -15.97 -17.40
C SER A 526 -10.63 -14.78 -17.21
N SER A 527 -9.35 -15.04 -16.93
CA SER A 527 -8.32 -14.02 -16.70
C SER A 527 -7.44 -13.78 -17.93
N LEU A 528 -7.77 -14.41 -19.07
CA LEU A 528 -7.06 -14.17 -20.32
C LEU A 528 -7.31 -12.74 -20.84
N ALA A 529 -6.32 -12.21 -21.55
CA ALA A 529 -6.45 -10.96 -22.30
C ALA A 529 -7.53 -11.10 -23.37
N GLN A 530 -8.42 -10.13 -23.44
CA GLN A 530 -9.53 -10.17 -24.39
C GLN A 530 -9.04 -9.82 -25.81
N PRO A 531 -9.59 -10.47 -26.85
CA PRO A 531 -9.37 -10.02 -28.22
C PRO A 531 -9.78 -8.57 -28.40
N GLY A 532 -8.91 -7.76 -29.01
CA GLY A 532 -9.08 -6.32 -29.18
C GLY A 532 -8.29 -5.47 -28.18
N GLU A 533 -7.74 -6.06 -27.12
CA GLU A 533 -7.00 -5.31 -26.09
C GLU A 533 -5.77 -4.58 -26.69
N PRO A 534 -5.60 -3.26 -26.49
CA PRO A 534 -4.52 -2.46 -27.06
C PRO A 534 -3.22 -2.61 -26.26
N VAL A 535 -2.68 -3.84 -26.23
CA VAL A 535 -1.52 -4.22 -25.39
C VAL A 535 -0.27 -3.40 -25.66
N GLY A 536 -0.05 -2.90 -26.88
CA GLY A 536 1.11 -2.07 -27.18
C GLY A 536 1.05 -0.68 -26.52
N VAL A 537 -0.12 -0.05 -26.52
CA VAL A 537 -0.33 1.24 -25.83
C VAL A 537 -0.18 1.04 -24.32
N ILE A 538 -0.76 -0.04 -23.77
CA ILE A 538 -0.65 -0.38 -22.36
C ILE A 538 0.81 -0.61 -21.96
N ALA A 539 1.60 -1.30 -22.79
CA ALA A 539 3.02 -1.51 -22.55
C ALA A 539 3.81 -0.18 -22.58
N GLY A 540 3.57 0.67 -23.58
CA GLY A 540 4.22 1.98 -23.68
C GLY A 540 3.90 2.89 -22.49
N GLN A 541 2.64 2.89 -22.02
CA GLN A 541 2.23 3.63 -20.82
C GLN A 541 2.83 3.04 -19.54
N SER A 542 2.86 1.71 -19.42
CA SER A 542 3.40 1.02 -18.24
C SER A 542 4.91 1.14 -18.08
N ILE A 543 5.63 1.52 -19.15
CA ILE A 543 7.06 1.86 -19.08
C ILE A 543 7.25 3.36 -18.86
N GLY A 544 6.52 4.20 -19.60
CA GLY A 544 6.73 5.64 -19.60
C GLY A 544 6.16 6.40 -18.41
N GLU A 545 5.08 5.90 -17.78
CA GLU A 545 4.50 6.52 -16.57
C GLU A 545 5.37 6.36 -15.32
N PRO A 546 5.93 5.17 -15.01
CA PRO A 546 6.79 5.01 -13.83
C PRO A 546 8.25 5.48 -14.03
N SER A 547 8.68 5.74 -15.27
CA SER A 547 10.03 6.25 -15.60
C SER A 547 10.17 7.75 -15.33
#